data_AF-A0A2C9W8L0-F1
#
_entry.id   AF-A0A2C9W8L0-F1
#
_cell.length_a   1.000
_cell.length_b   1.000
_cell.length_c   1.000
_cell.angle_alpha   90.00
_cell.angle_beta   90.00
_cell.angle_gamma   90.00
#
_symmetry.space_group_name_H-M   'P 1'
#
loop_
_entity.id
_entity.type
_entity.pdbx_description
1 polymer ?
#
loop_
_entity_poly.entity_id
_entity_poly.type
_entity_poly.pdbx_seq_one_letter_code
_entity_poly.pdbx_strand_id
1 'polypeptide(L)'
;MNLSLSSSPPSAASVAASSSSSSPSSSSSSATSWFSSIVRGRADRSDSLKKASNSGSRDFFSPIIAKDQFPGVLFKYGPKPIQVAFKTGDHKQQLVFIGGLTDGFLATEYLGPLAIALDREKWSLVQLLMSSSYSGYGTSTLQQDAKEIDQLVSYLINKENSEGVVLLGHSTGCQDIVHYMRTNAACSRAVRAAILQAPVSDREYRATLSETASMIDLASTMIAEGRGSDLMPREADSSAPITAYRYHSLCAYMGDDDMFSSDLTDDQLKTRLGHMCNTPCQPI
;
A
#
# COMPACT_ATOMS: atom_id res chain seq x y z
N MET A 1 53.27 -18.36 56.98
CA MET A 1 52.93 -18.45 58.42
C MET A 1 51.69 -17.58 58.61
N ASN A 2 50.47 -18.10 58.45
CA ASN A 2 49.61 -18.73 59.48
C ASN A 2 49.47 -17.81 60.72
N LEU A 3 48.28 -17.36 61.16
CA LEU A 3 47.02 -18.09 61.35
C LEU A 3 45.75 -17.22 61.26
N SER A 4 44.70 -17.92 60.85
CA SER A 4 43.26 -17.63 60.77
C SER A 4 42.54 -17.67 62.13
N LEU A 5 41.24 -17.28 62.15
CA LEU A 5 40.04 -17.98 62.72
C LEU A 5 38.87 -16.96 62.88
N SER A 6 37.81 -16.99 62.04
CA SER A 6 36.50 -17.69 62.21
C SER A 6 35.69 -17.24 63.44
N SER A 7 34.39 -16.90 63.38
CA SER A 7 33.28 -17.80 63.04
C SER A 7 31.92 -17.07 62.83
N SER A 8 30.99 -17.73 62.11
CA SER A 8 29.56 -17.40 61.96
C SER A 8 28.67 -18.30 62.87
N PRO A 9 27.33 -18.46 62.65
CA PRO A 9 26.18 -17.76 63.26
C PRO A 9 25.22 -18.71 64.05
N PRO A 10 23.97 -18.29 64.37
CA PRO A 10 22.79 -19.17 64.19
C PRO A 10 21.56 -18.44 63.57
N SER A 11 20.86 -19.03 62.59
CA SER A 11 19.64 -19.90 62.67
C SER A 11 18.35 -19.15 63.03
N ALA A 12 17.43 -18.88 62.10
CA ALA A 12 16.37 -19.74 61.52
C ALA A 12 15.03 -19.69 62.28
N ALA A 13 13.97 -19.26 61.59
CA ALA A 13 12.59 -19.68 61.87
C ALA A 13 11.81 -19.77 60.55
N SER A 14 11.43 -21.00 60.25
CA SER A 14 10.65 -21.51 59.13
C SER A 14 9.15 -21.55 59.44
N VAL A 15 8.30 -21.39 58.43
CA VAL A 15 7.07 -22.18 58.29
C VAL A 15 6.72 -22.36 56.81
N ALA A 16 6.98 -23.57 56.31
CA ALA A 16 6.18 -24.24 55.26
C ALA A 16 4.87 -24.72 55.90
N ALA A 17 3.82 -25.25 55.27
CA ALA A 17 3.41 -25.72 53.95
C ALA A 17 1.85 -25.61 53.99
N SER A 18 1.03 -25.77 52.95
CA SER A 18 0.89 -26.96 52.12
C SER A 18 -0.21 -26.73 51.07
N SER A 19 0.06 -27.29 49.90
CA SER A 19 -0.85 -27.62 48.82
C SER A 19 -2.04 -28.50 49.23
N SER A 20 -3.20 -28.32 48.57
CA SER A 20 -3.95 -29.45 47.99
C SER A 20 -5.02 -29.00 47.00
N SER A 21 -5.00 -29.66 45.86
CA SER A 21 -5.96 -29.69 44.75
C SER A 21 -7.33 -30.27 45.11
N SER A 22 -8.38 -29.76 44.46
CA SER A 22 -9.48 -30.59 43.92
C SER A 22 -10.49 -29.76 43.09
N SER A 23 -10.66 -30.15 41.83
CA SER A 23 -11.94 -30.09 41.08
C SER A 23 -12.79 -31.34 41.47
N PRO A 24 -14.06 -31.55 41.06
CA PRO A 24 -14.84 -30.88 40.01
C PRO A 24 -16.33 -30.58 40.35
N SER A 25 -17.03 -29.84 39.48
CA SER A 25 -18.26 -30.29 38.79
C SER A 25 -19.15 -29.13 38.27
N SER A 26 -19.62 -29.38 37.04
CA SER A 26 -20.69 -28.79 36.22
C SER A 26 -21.77 -27.89 36.84
N SER A 27 -22.16 -26.86 36.09
CA SER A 27 -23.57 -26.68 35.66
C SER A 27 -23.65 -25.82 34.39
N SER A 28 -24.48 -26.28 33.45
CA SER A 28 -24.77 -25.65 32.16
C SER A 28 -25.89 -24.62 32.29
N SER A 29 -25.82 -23.54 31.52
CA SER A 29 -27.01 -22.77 31.13
C SER A 29 -26.89 -22.34 29.66
N SER A 30 -27.90 -22.78 28.90
CA SER A 30 -28.10 -22.59 27.46
C SER A 30 -28.87 -21.30 27.16
N ALA A 31 -28.55 -20.66 26.04
CA ALA A 31 -29.43 -19.97 25.07
C ALA A 31 -28.57 -18.95 24.29
N THR A 32 -28.64 -18.76 22.97
CA THR A 32 -29.47 -19.33 21.90
C THR A 32 -28.71 -19.10 20.59
N SER A 33 -28.41 -20.19 19.88
CA SER A 33 -27.96 -20.15 18.49
C SER A 33 -29.19 -20.08 17.58
N TRP A 34 -29.27 -19.06 16.74
CA TRP A 34 -30.19 -19.03 15.61
C TRP A 34 -29.42 -19.47 14.39
N PHE A 35 -29.60 -20.72 13.95
CA PHE A 35 -29.61 -21.14 12.54
C PHE A 35 -29.78 -22.66 12.46
N SER A 36 -30.99 -23.10 12.10
CA SER A 36 -31.37 -24.40 11.50
C SER A 36 -32.90 -24.43 11.49
N SER A 37 -33.67 -25.00 10.57
CA SER A 37 -33.53 -25.70 9.31
C SER A 37 -34.97 -26.15 8.98
N ILE A 38 -35.29 -26.44 7.70
CA ILE A 38 -36.15 -27.55 7.21
C ILE A 38 -37.02 -27.20 5.99
N VAL A 39 -36.52 -27.75 4.88
CA VAL A 39 -37.12 -28.37 3.69
C VAL A 39 -38.54 -28.95 3.85
N ARG A 40 -39.46 -28.69 2.89
CA ARG A 40 -40.13 -29.68 2.02
C ARG A 40 -41.27 -29.07 1.17
N GLY A 41 -41.21 -29.31 -0.13
CA GLY A 41 -42.34 -29.20 -1.08
C GLY A 41 -41.91 -29.73 -2.45
N ARG A 42 -42.53 -30.83 -2.91
CA ARG A 42 -42.18 -31.62 -4.10
C ARG A 42 -43.15 -31.30 -5.27
N ALA A 43 -42.69 -31.64 -6.49
CA ALA A 43 -43.45 -31.86 -7.75
C ALA A 43 -43.78 -30.58 -8.56
N ASP A 44 -43.72 -30.51 -9.90
CA ASP A 44 -43.40 -31.47 -10.97
C ASP A 44 -43.26 -30.70 -12.32
N ARG A 45 -42.70 -31.38 -13.33
CA ARG A 45 -42.78 -31.13 -14.81
C ARG A 45 -41.77 -30.24 -15.56
N SER A 46 -41.05 -30.97 -16.44
CA SER A 46 -40.57 -30.68 -17.81
C SER A 46 -40.58 -29.24 -18.35
N ASP A 47 -39.44 -28.80 -18.88
CA ASP A 47 -39.31 -28.76 -20.34
C ASP A 47 -37.86 -28.75 -20.83
N SER A 48 -37.65 -29.41 -21.96
CA SER A 48 -36.35 -29.58 -22.60
C SER A 48 -36.11 -28.42 -23.56
N LEU A 49 -35.15 -27.54 -23.28
CA LEU A 49 -34.67 -26.56 -24.25
C LEU A 49 -33.21 -26.81 -24.57
N LYS A 50 -33.00 -27.52 -25.68
CA LYS A 50 -31.78 -27.41 -26.48
C LYS A 50 -31.62 -25.94 -26.87
N LYS A 51 -30.54 -25.29 -26.42
CA LYS A 51 -30.04 -24.07 -27.07
C LYS A 51 -28.60 -24.27 -27.49
N ALA A 52 -28.41 -23.99 -28.77
CA ALA A 52 -27.22 -24.15 -29.55
C ALA A 52 -26.00 -23.48 -28.89
N SER A 53 -24.87 -24.16 -29.02
CA SER A 53 -23.54 -23.57 -28.95
C SER A 53 -23.46 -22.40 -29.93
N ASN A 54 -23.57 -21.16 -29.42
CA ASN A 54 -23.17 -20.01 -30.19
C ASN A 54 -21.71 -19.71 -29.86
N SER A 55 -20.85 -20.10 -30.79
CA SER A 55 -19.44 -19.75 -30.84
C SER A 55 -19.26 -18.24 -30.92
N GLY A 56 -18.64 -17.68 -29.88
CA GLY A 56 -17.79 -16.49 -29.88
C GLY A 56 -18.15 -15.31 -30.79
N SER A 57 -18.95 -14.37 -30.29
CA SER A 57 -18.67 -12.96 -30.52
C SER A 57 -17.94 -12.45 -29.28
N ARG A 58 -16.64 -12.16 -29.39
CA ARG A 58 -15.99 -11.28 -28.42
C ARG A 58 -16.48 -9.89 -28.77
N ASP A 59 -17.58 -9.47 -28.14
CA ASP A 59 -18.03 -8.10 -28.22
C ASP A 59 -16.88 -7.22 -27.72
N PHE A 60 -16.34 -6.37 -28.60
CA PHE A 60 -15.32 -5.39 -28.24
C PHE A 60 -15.99 -4.34 -27.35
N PHE A 61 -16.13 -4.64 -26.06
CA PHE A 61 -16.60 -3.68 -25.09
C PHE A 61 -15.54 -2.58 -24.97
N SER A 62 -15.93 -1.36 -25.33
CA SER A 62 -15.13 -0.16 -25.03
C SER A 62 -14.73 -0.17 -23.55
N PRO A 63 -13.48 0.20 -23.19
CA PRO A 63 -13.03 0.25 -21.79
C PRO A 63 -13.69 1.38 -20.99
N ILE A 64 -14.66 2.10 -21.58
CA ILE A 64 -15.57 3.02 -20.92
C ILE A 64 -16.99 2.76 -21.45
N ILE A 65 -17.95 2.59 -20.54
CA ILE A 65 -19.39 2.42 -20.87
C ILE A 65 -20.13 3.76 -20.77
N ALA A 66 -19.76 4.61 -19.82
CA ALA A 66 -20.28 5.96 -19.62
C ALA A 66 -19.25 6.80 -18.86
N LYS A 67 -19.50 8.10 -18.67
CA LYS A 67 -18.59 8.97 -17.89
C LYS A 67 -18.30 8.33 -16.53
N ASP A 68 -17.01 8.21 -16.19
CA ASP A 68 -16.49 7.63 -14.95
C ASP A 68 -16.93 6.17 -14.69
N GLN A 69 -17.35 5.43 -15.72
CA GLN A 69 -17.78 4.03 -15.62
C GLN A 69 -16.91 3.13 -16.50
N PHE A 70 -16.03 2.40 -15.83
CA PHE A 70 -15.02 1.55 -16.44
C PHE A 70 -15.44 0.08 -16.31
N PRO A 71 -15.71 -0.65 -17.40
CA PRO A 71 -15.73 -2.11 -17.37
C PRO A 71 -14.33 -2.63 -17.05
N GLY A 72 -14.25 -3.50 -16.04
CA GLY A 72 -12.99 -4.05 -15.59
C GLY A 72 -13.16 -5.12 -14.53
N VAL A 73 -12.02 -5.56 -14.01
CA VAL A 73 -11.94 -6.58 -12.97
C VAL A 73 -11.32 -5.96 -11.72
N LEU A 74 -12.02 -6.08 -10.60
CA LEU A 74 -11.47 -5.78 -9.28
C LEU A 74 -10.93 -7.08 -8.68
N PHE A 75 -9.68 -7.08 -8.25
CA PHE A 75 -9.01 -8.28 -7.73
C PHE A 75 -8.08 -7.93 -6.56
N LYS A 76 -7.79 -8.93 -5.73
CA LYS A 76 -6.79 -8.80 -4.66
C LYS A 76 -5.43 -9.20 -5.18
N TYR A 77 -4.44 -8.33 -4.97
CA TYR A 77 -3.04 -8.64 -5.30
C TYR A 77 -2.21 -9.05 -4.07
N GLY A 78 -2.74 -8.84 -2.86
CA GLY A 78 -2.07 -9.21 -1.61
C GLY A 78 -3.03 -9.65 -0.50
N PRO A 79 -2.50 -10.11 0.64
CA PRO A 79 -3.30 -10.66 1.73
C PRO A 79 -4.14 -9.61 2.47
N LYS A 80 -3.69 -8.36 2.58
CA LYS A 80 -4.40 -7.33 3.36
C LYS A 80 -5.72 -6.90 2.69
N PRO A 81 -6.71 -6.40 3.44
CA PRO A 81 -7.97 -5.92 2.86
C PRO A 81 -7.80 -4.78 1.85
N ILE A 82 -6.85 -3.85 2.09
CA ILE A 82 -6.62 -2.68 1.23
C ILE A 82 -5.90 -3.03 -0.08
N GLN A 83 -5.25 -4.19 -0.17
CA GLN A 83 -4.41 -4.59 -1.31
C GLN A 83 -5.28 -5.12 -2.46
N VAL A 84 -6.01 -4.19 -3.06
CA VAL A 84 -6.97 -4.39 -4.14
C VAL A 84 -6.52 -3.56 -5.34
N ALA A 85 -6.64 -4.13 -6.53
CA ALA A 85 -6.38 -3.47 -7.79
C ALA A 85 -7.58 -3.59 -8.72
N PHE A 86 -7.75 -2.58 -9.58
CA PHE A 86 -8.76 -2.51 -10.61
C PHE A 86 -8.08 -2.49 -11.98
N LYS A 87 -8.41 -3.44 -12.85
CA LYS A 87 -7.84 -3.58 -14.19
C LYS A 87 -8.89 -3.38 -15.26
N THR A 88 -8.59 -2.58 -16.27
CA THR A 88 -9.33 -2.53 -17.54
C THR A 88 -8.49 -3.09 -18.69
N GLY A 89 -9.18 -3.64 -19.69
CA GLY A 89 -8.55 -4.44 -20.76
C GLY A 89 -8.09 -5.81 -20.28
N ASP A 90 -7.84 -6.71 -21.22
CA ASP A 90 -7.37 -8.08 -20.94
C ASP A 90 -6.17 -8.44 -21.83
N HIS A 91 -5.06 -7.74 -21.60
CA HIS A 91 -3.83 -7.89 -22.37
C HIS A 91 -2.66 -8.27 -21.47
N LYS A 92 -1.57 -8.81 -22.03
CA LYS A 92 -0.37 -9.21 -21.25
C LYS A 92 0.56 -8.03 -20.94
N GLN A 93 0.46 -6.96 -21.72
CA GLN A 93 1.16 -5.70 -21.47
C GLN A 93 0.33 -4.89 -20.48
N GLN A 94 0.97 -4.42 -19.40
CA GLN A 94 0.29 -3.80 -18.27
C GLN A 94 0.92 -2.44 -17.98
N LEU A 95 0.10 -1.40 -17.90
CA LEU A 95 0.48 -0.10 -17.35
C LEU A 95 -0.15 0.05 -15.97
N VAL A 96 0.69 0.15 -14.94
CA VAL A 96 0.26 0.34 -13.55
C VAL A 96 0.28 1.83 -13.24
N PHE A 97 -0.90 2.39 -13.00
CA PHE A 97 -1.09 3.76 -12.55
C PHE A 97 -0.99 3.83 -11.03
N ILE A 98 -0.12 4.72 -10.54
CA ILE A 98 0.11 5.02 -9.13
C ILE A 98 -0.25 6.49 -8.92
N GLY A 99 -1.32 6.75 -8.16
CA GLY A 99 -1.83 8.10 -7.88
C GLY A 99 -1.01 8.87 -6.85
N GLY A 100 -1.44 10.09 -6.53
CA GLY A 100 -0.85 10.91 -5.48
C GLY A 100 -1.27 10.50 -4.06
N LEU A 101 -0.79 11.25 -3.06
CA LEU A 101 -0.99 10.97 -1.62
C LEU A 101 -2.42 10.59 -1.23
N THR A 102 -3.39 11.33 -1.74
CA THR A 102 -4.80 11.23 -1.35
C THR A 102 -5.61 10.29 -2.23
N ASP A 103 -4.97 9.72 -3.25
CA ASP A 103 -5.67 9.08 -4.35
C ASP A 103 -6.09 7.64 -4.04
N GLY A 104 -7.08 7.21 -4.82
CA GLY A 104 -7.50 5.83 -4.94
C GLY A 104 -7.83 5.53 -6.41
N PHE A 105 -8.90 4.77 -6.64
CA PHE A 105 -9.35 4.50 -8.01
C PHE A 105 -9.95 5.74 -8.67
N LEU A 106 -9.74 5.87 -9.98
CA LEU A 106 -10.29 6.93 -10.83
C LEU A 106 -9.90 8.34 -10.35
N ALA A 107 -8.68 8.49 -9.84
CA ALA A 107 -8.19 9.73 -9.27
C ALA A 107 -8.13 10.91 -10.24
N THR A 108 -7.87 10.65 -11.53
CA THR A 108 -7.72 11.71 -12.54
C THR A 108 -8.64 11.48 -13.73
N GLU A 109 -9.17 12.58 -14.29
CA GLU A 109 -10.12 12.54 -15.42
C GLU A 109 -9.50 11.90 -16.68
N TYR A 110 -8.18 11.96 -16.83
CA TYR A 110 -7.49 11.41 -18.00
C TYR A 110 -7.41 9.87 -18.00
N LEU A 111 -7.72 9.19 -16.88
CA LEU A 111 -7.67 7.73 -16.82
C LEU A 111 -8.66 7.07 -17.79
N GLY A 112 -9.79 7.73 -18.07
CA GLY A 112 -10.75 7.26 -19.06
C GLY A 112 -10.14 7.24 -20.47
N PRO A 113 -9.81 8.42 -21.03
CA PRO A 113 -9.13 8.51 -22.32
C PRO A 113 -7.88 7.62 -22.41
N LEU A 114 -7.10 7.51 -21.32
CA LEU A 114 -5.94 6.64 -21.24
C LEU A 114 -6.30 5.16 -21.37
N ALA A 115 -7.32 4.67 -20.67
CA ALA A 115 -7.78 3.29 -20.79
C ALA A 115 -8.21 2.95 -22.23
N ILE A 116 -8.89 3.88 -22.91
CA ILE A 116 -9.26 3.73 -24.33
C ILE A 116 -8.03 3.65 -25.23
N ALA A 117 -7.04 4.53 -25.02
CA ALA A 117 -5.81 4.54 -25.80
C ALA A 117 -5.01 3.25 -25.59
N LEU A 118 -4.85 2.81 -24.34
CA LEU A 118 -4.13 1.59 -23.99
C LEU A 118 -4.76 0.34 -24.59
N ASP A 119 -6.10 0.19 -24.51
CA ASP A 119 -6.78 -0.98 -25.06
C ASP A 119 -6.59 -1.11 -26.58
N ARG A 120 -6.59 0.01 -27.31
CA ARG A 120 -6.29 0.05 -28.75
C ARG A 120 -4.89 -0.45 -29.07
N GLU A 121 -3.93 -0.11 -28.22
CA GLU A 121 -2.53 -0.54 -28.32
C GLU A 121 -2.27 -1.93 -27.69
N LYS A 122 -3.31 -2.64 -27.24
CA LYS A 122 -3.18 -3.95 -26.55
C LYS A 122 -2.43 -3.88 -25.23
N TRP A 123 -2.72 -2.85 -24.45
CA TRP A 123 -2.29 -2.66 -23.07
C TRP A 123 -3.50 -2.65 -22.12
N SER A 124 -3.32 -3.28 -20.97
CA SER A 124 -4.24 -3.17 -19.84
C SER A 124 -3.82 -2.03 -18.91
N LEU A 125 -4.79 -1.28 -18.40
CA LEU A 125 -4.57 -0.29 -17.35
C LEU A 125 -4.88 -0.93 -16.00
N VAL A 126 -3.93 -0.87 -15.07
CA VAL A 126 -4.08 -1.33 -13.69
C VAL A 126 -3.99 -0.13 -12.76
N GLN A 127 -4.98 0.05 -11.91
CA GLN A 127 -4.96 0.99 -10.80
C GLN A 127 -4.92 0.18 -9.50
N LEU A 128 -4.25 0.69 -8.46
CA LEU A 128 -4.10 -0.03 -7.20
C LEU A 128 -4.47 0.86 -6.00
N LEU A 129 -4.96 0.23 -4.95
CA LEU A 129 -4.98 0.81 -3.61
C LEU A 129 -3.82 0.26 -2.82
N MET A 130 -3.17 1.12 -2.05
CA MET A 130 -2.09 0.79 -1.13
C MET A 130 -2.50 1.17 0.30
N SER A 131 -1.69 0.77 1.27
CA SER A 131 -1.85 1.21 2.65
C SER A 131 -1.78 2.74 2.79
N SER A 132 -1.14 3.43 1.85
CA SER A 132 -1.06 4.89 1.77
C SER A 132 -2.25 5.57 1.07
N SER A 133 -3.15 4.83 0.42
CA SER A 133 -4.29 5.45 -0.28
C SER A 133 -5.23 6.23 0.65
N TYR A 134 -5.90 7.25 0.11
CA TYR A 134 -6.84 8.12 0.82
C TYR A 134 -6.21 8.88 2.00
N SER A 135 -6.53 8.52 3.24
CA SER A 135 -5.91 9.11 4.44
C SER A 135 -4.80 8.23 5.04
N GLY A 136 -4.51 7.09 4.40
CA GLY A 136 -3.50 6.15 4.87
C GLY A 136 -2.07 6.68 4.77
N TYR A 137 -1.81 7.62 3.84
CA TYR A 137 -0.47 8.13 3.57
C TYR A 137 0.22 8.69 4.80
N GLY A 138 -0.53 9.31 5.72
CA GLY A 138 0.02 9.93 6.93
C GLY A 138 0.66 8.93 7.91
N THR A 139 0.26 7.65 7.80
CA THR A 139 0.72 6.55 8.66
C THR A 139 1.44 5.44 7.91
N SER A 140 1.60 5.58 6.58
CA SER A 140 2.40 4.69 5.73
C SER A 140 3.81 5.26 5.51
N THR A 141 4.60 4.59 4.67
CA THR A 141 5.95 5.01 4.26
C THR A 141 6.20 4.62 2.81
N LEU A 142 7.10 5.30 2.11
CA LEU A 142 7.55 4.89 0.77
C LEU A 142 8.05 3.44 0.74
N GLN A 143 8.65 2.96 1.84
CA GLN A 143 9.09 1.58 1.98
C GLN A 143 7.93 0.57 2.03
N GLN A 144 6.81 0.94 2.62
CA GLN A 144 5.60 0.12 2.63
C GLN A 144 4.95 0.11 1.24
N ASP A 145 4.92 1.26 0.58
CA ASP A 145 4.33 1.42 -0.75
C ASP A 145 5.14 0.64 -1.79
N ALA A 146 6.48 0.72 -1.76
CA ALA A 146 7.37 -0.10 -2.59
C ALA A 146 7.16 -1.61 -2.41
N LYS A 147 6.87 -2.08 -1.19
CA LYS A 147 6.55 -3.51 -0.94
C LYS A 147 5.22 -3.90 -1.59
N GLU A 148 4.23 -3.01 -1.57
CA GLU A 148 2.91 -3.28 -2.12
C GLU A 148 2.89 -3.17 -3.64
N ILE A 149 3.70 -2.28 -4.21
CA ILE A 149 4.00 -2.25 -5.65
C ILE A 149 4.67 -3.57 -6.06
N ASP A 150 5.71 -4.03 -5.36
CA ASP A 150 6.38 -5.31 -5.67
C ASP A 150 5.41 -6.50 -5.62
N GLN A 151 4.50 -6.51 -4.64
CA GLN A 151 3.44 -7.52 -4.53
C GLN A 151 2.48 -7.50 -5.72
N LEU A 152 2.05 -6.31 -6.17
CA LEU A 152 1.21 -6.18 -7.36
C LEU A 152 1.94 -6.64 -8.62
N VAL A 153 3.19 -6.22 -8.82
CA VAL A 153 3.99 -6.64 -9.98
C VAL A 153 4.17 -8.16 -9.96
N SER A 154 4.49 -8.73 -8.80
CA SER A 154 4.57 -10.19 -8.63
C SER A 154 3.26 -10.90 -8.99
N TYR A 155 2.11 -10.36 -8.57
CA TYR A 155 0.81 -10.88 -8.94
C TYR A 155 0.60 -10.84 -10.46
N LEU A 156 0.84 -9.70 -11.10
CA LEU A 156 0.65 -9.54 -12.55
C LEU A 156 1.55 -10.49 -13.36
N ILE A 157 2.80 -10.66 -12.95
CA ILE A 157 3.73 -11.58 -13.63
C ILE A 157 3.31 -13.04 -13.42
N ASN A 158 3.08 -13.45 -12.16
CA ASN A 158 2.93 -14.87 -11.81
C ASN A 158 1.50 -15.42 -11.93
N LYS A 159 0.48 -14.56 -11.90
CA LYS A 159 -0.94 -14.96 -11.93
C LYS A 159 -1.64 -14.51 -13.22
N GLU A 160 -1.28 -13.34 -13.74
CA GLU A 160 -1.88 -12.78 -14.97
C GLU A 160 -1.00 -13.01 -16.21
N ASN A 161 0.14 -13.69 -16.07
CA ASN A 161 1.10 -13.96 -17.15
C ASN A 161 1.54 -12.69 -17.91
N SER A 162 1.74 -11.60 -17.18
CA SER A 162 2.23 -10.34 -17.77
C SER A 162 3.66 -10.49 -18.30
N GLU A 163 3.96 -9.82 -19.42
CA GLU A 163 5.28 -9.82 -20.08
C GLU A 163 6.27 -8.80 -19.46
N GLY A 164 5.80 -8.07 -18.47
CA GLY A 164 6.45 -6.92 -17.85
C GLY A 164 5.45 -5.78 -17.66
N VAL A 165 5.81 -4.83 -16.80
CA VAL A 165 4.95 -3.69 -16.47
C VAL A 165 5.62 -2.37 -16.84
N VAL A 166 4.80 -1.38 -17.18
CA VAL A 166 5.19 0.03 -17.17
C VAL A 166 4.56 0.68 -15.95
N LEU A 167 5.33 1.44 -15.18
CA LEU A 167 4.80 2.21 -14.06
C LEU A 167 4.53 3.65 -14.51
N LEU A 168 3.34 4.15 -14.24
CA LEU A 168 2.95 5.56 -14.44
C LEU A 168 2.63 6.16 -13.09
N GLY A 169 3.50 7.05 -12.62
CA GLY A 169 3.31 7.79 -11.38
C GLY A 169 2.64 9.13 -11.70
N HIS A 170 1.62 9.49 -10.95
CA HIS A 170 0.98 10.80 -11.00
C HIS A 170 1.26 11.54 -9.71
N SER A 171 1.72 12.80 -9.80
CA SER A 171 2.01 13.61 -8.62
C SER A 171 2.96 12.84 -7.68
N THR A 172 2.65 12.70 -6.40
CA THR A 172 3.45 11.92 -5.44
C THR A 172 3.66 10.45 -5.84
N GLY A 173 2.80 9.85 -6.66
CA GLY A 173 3.05 8.50 -7.20
C GLY A 173 4.37 8.40 -7.99
N CYS A 174 4.94 9.53 -8.42
CA CYS A 174 6.29 9.59 -8.97
C CYS A 174 7.38 9.23 -7.93
N GLN A 175 7.21 9.68 -6.69
CA GLN A 175 8.14 9.42 -5.58
C GLN A 175 8.11 7.94 -5.20
N ASP A 176 6.92 7.32 -5.21
CA ASP A 176 6.75 5.87 -5.02
C ASP A 176 7.53 5.06 -6.06
N ILE A 177 7.44 5.44 -7.34
CA ILE A 177 8.21 4.79 -8.41
C ILE A 177 9.71 4.94 -8.17
N VAL A 178 10.17 6.17 -7.91
CA VAL A 178 11.60 6.44 -7.70
C VAL A 178 12.11 5.61 -6.51
N HIS A 179 11.37 5.58 -5.41
CA HIS A 179 11.74 4.80 -4.22
C HIS A 179 11.72 3.30 -4.51
N TYR A 180 10.65 2.79 -5.11
CA TYR A 180 10.53 1.37 -5.46
C TYR A 180 11.69 0.89 -6.32
N MET A 181 12.04 1.64 -7.38
CA MET A 181 13.16 1.29 -8.26
C MET A 181 14.51 1.31 -7.55
N ARG A 182 14.68 2.11 -6.49
CA ARG A 182 15.89 2.08 -5.63
C ARG A 182 15.98 0.82 -4.79
N THR A 183 14.86 0.27 -4.33
CA THR A 183 14.87 -0.87 -3.41
C THR A 183 15.46 -2.15 -4.00
N ASN A 184 15.54 -2.24 -5.34
CA ASN A 184 15.94 -3.45 -6.07
C ASN A 184 15.16 -4.69 -5.59
N ALA A 185 13.86 -4.51 -5.32
CA ALA A 185 12.95 -5.57 -4.92
C ALA A 185 12.86 -6.69 -5.97
N ALA A 186 12.36 -7.86 -5.59
CA ALA A 186 12.44 -9.08 -6.40
C ALA A 186 11.81 -8.91 -7.79
N CYS A 187 10.71 -8.17 -7.90
CA CYS A 187 9.99 -7.95 -9.14
C CYS A 187 10.31 -6.60 -9.80
N SER A 188 11.20 -5.77 -9.23
CA SER A 188 11.61 -4.48 -9.82
C SER A 188 12.19 -4.65 -11.23
N ARG A 189 12.88 -5.76 -11.51
CA ARG A 189 13.41 -6.10 -12.85
C ARG A 189 12.34 -6.36 -13.91
N ALA A 190 11.09 -6.60 -13.51
CA ALA A 190 9.97 -6.75 -14.43
C ALA A 190 9.40 -5.40 -14.90
N VAL A 191 9.80 -4.29 -14.28
CA VAL A 191 9.49 -2.94 -14.74
C VAL A 191 10.31 -2.64 -15.98
N ARG A 192 9.62 -2.42 -17.10
CA ARG A 192 10.24 -2.18 -18.42
C ARG A 192 10.47 -0.69 -18.69
N ALA A 193 9.62 0.16 -18.12
CA ALA A 193 9.75 1.61 -18.20
C ALA A 193 8.99 2.26 -17.03
N ALA A 194 9.34 3.52 -16.77
CA ALA A 194 8.67 4.40 -15.83
C ALA A 194 8.26 5.71 -16.51
N ILE A 195 7.08 6.20 -16.19
CA ILE A 195 6.58 7.51 -16.60
C ILE A 195 6.28 8.30 -15.33
N LEU A 196 6.86 9.50 -15.21
CA LEU A 196 6.68 10.38 -14.07
C LEU A 196 5.85 11.58 -14.54
N GLN A 197 4.56 11.58 -14.23
CA GLN A 197 3.63 12.60 -14.70
C GLN A 197 3.37 13.62 -13.60
N ALA A 198 3.71 14.89 -13.88
CA ALA A 198 3.76 15.98 -12.91
C ALA A 198 4.56 15.64 -11.63
N PRO A 199 5.85 15.26 -11.74
CA PRO A 199 6.71 15.02 -10.59
C PRO A 199 7.03 16.36 -9.90
N VAL A 200 6.20 16.74 -8.93
CA VAL A 200 6.35 17.99 -8.17
C VAL A 200 6.85 17.73 -6.75
N SER A 201 7.44 18.75 -6.14
CA SER A 201 7.95 18.68 -4.77
C SER A 201 6.83 18.95 -3.76
N ASP A 202 6.50 17.92 -2.96
CA ASP A 202 5.64 18.07 -1.79
C ASP A 202 6.26 19.03 -0.76
N ARG A 203 7.59 19.02 -0.62
CA ARG A 203 8.32 19.93 0.27
C ARG A 203 8.11 21.39 -0.13
N GLU A 204 8.27 21.72 -1.41
CA GLU A 204 8.10 23.11 -1.87
C GLU A 204 6.65 23.57 -1.71
N TYR A 205 5.68 22.70 -2.01
CA TYR A 205 4.27 22.98 -1.73
C TYR A 205 4.02 23.22 -0.23
N ARG A 206 4.48 22.30 0.63
CA ARG A 206 4.34 22.39 2.09
C ARG A 206 5.02 23.63 2.65
N ALA A 207 6.16 24.05 2.10
CA ALA A 207 6.87 25.24 2.54
C ALA A 207 6.08 26.55 2.34
N THR A 208 5.03 26.54 1.51
CA THR A 208 4.12 27.70 1.38
C THR A 208 3.16 27.87 2.55
N LEU A 209 3.01 26.85 3.41
CA LEU A 209 2.09 26.86 4.55
C LEU A 209 2.80 27.37 5.81
N SER A 210 2.12 28.26 6.55
CA SER A 210 2.69 29.00 7.68
C SER A 210 3.16 28.12 8.85
N GLU A 211 2.49 27.00 9.05
CA GLU A 211 2.73 26.04 10.12
C GLU A 211 3.91 25.10 9.83
N THR A 212 4.36 25.01 8.58
CA THR A 212 5.25 23.93 8.18
C THR A 212 6.60 23.98 8.89
N ALA A 213 7.19 25.16 9.06
CA ALA A 213 8.48 25.30 9.70
C ALA A 213 8.46 24.78 11.16
N SER A 214 7.47 25.19 11.96
CA SER A 214 7.37 24.76 13.36
C SER A 214 6.99 23.29 13.50
N MET A 215 6.22 22.76 12.55
CA MET A 215 5.88 21.33 12.53
C MET A 215 7.08 20.47 12.12
N ILE A 216 7.97 20.94 11.24
CA ILE A 216 9.24 20.24 10.95
C ILE A 216 10.07 20.14 12.23
N ASP A 217 10.25 21.23 12.97
CA ASP A 217 11.01 21.24 14.22
C ASP A 217 10.43 20.26 15.26
N LEU A 218 9.10 20.22 15.38
CA LEU A 218 8.40 19.28 16.23
C LEU A 218 8.61 17.83 15.78
N ALA A 219 8.47 17.56 14.48
CA ALA A 219 8.68 16.23 13.92
C ALA A 219 10.12 15.74 14.16
N SER A 220 11.12 16.59 13.91
CA SER A 220 12.52 16.29 14.18
C SER A 220 12.77 16.00 15.66
N THR A 221 12.15 16.75 16.57
CA THR A 221 12.23 16.51 18.02
C THR A 221 11.63 15.16 18.38
N MET A 222 10.42 14.87 17.91
CA MET A 222 9.76 13.57 18.15
C MET A 222 10.59 12.41 17.61
N ILE A 223 11.18 12.54 16.42
CA ILE A 223 12.05 11.50 15.85
C ILE A 223 13.29 11.29 16.73
N ALA A 224 13.94 12.37 17.18
CA ALA A 224 15.11 12.30 18.07
C ALA A 224 14.79 11.63 19.43
N GLU A 225 13.56 11.78 19.92
CA GLU A 225 13.04 11.11 21.11
C GLU A 225 12.63 9.64 20.88
N GLY A 226 12.76 9.11 19.67
CA GLY A 226 12.33 7.75 19.32
C GLY A 226 10.81 7.63 19.07
N ARG A 227 10.12 8.76 18.90
CA ARG A 227 8.67 8.89 18.71
C ARG A 227 8.30 9.17 17.26
N GLY A 228 9.11 8.72 16.31
CA GLY A 228 8.87 8.92 14.87
C GLY A 228 7.54 8.33 14.39
N SER A 229 7.06 7.25 15.02
CA SER A 229 5.78 6.60 14.68
C SER A 229 4.57 7.22 15.38
N ASP A 230 4.78 8.16 16.31
CA ASP A 230 3.68 8.83 17.01
C ASP A 230 2.99 9.83 16.07
N LEU A 231 1.68 9.98 16.24
CA LEU A 231 0.91 10.98 15.52
C LEU A 231 1.28 12.40 15.97
N MET A 232 1.42 13.29 15.02
CA MET A 232 1.58 14.72 15.24
C MET A 232 0.24 15.41 15.53
N PRO A 233 0.27 16.63 16.07
CA PRO A 233 -0.92 17.47 16.20
C PRO A 233 -1.65 17.65 14.86
N ARG A 234 -2.95 17.94 14.93
CA ARG A 234 -3.82 18.08 13.75
C ARG A 234 -3.38 19.22 12.82
N GLU A 235 -2.67 20.19 13.36
CA GLU A 235 -2.08 21.32 12.65
C GLU A 235 -0.99 20.88 11.66
N ALA A 236 -0.35 19.73 11.87
CA ALA A 236 0.61 19.19 10.92
C ALA A 236 -0.08 18.83 9.60
N ASP A 237 -1.20 18.14 9.67
CA ASP A 237 -2.03 17.82 8.51
C ASP A 237 -3.51 17.75 8.90
N SER A 238 -4.30 18.67 8.35
CA SER A 238 -5.74 18.74 8.64
C SER A 238 -6.57 17.67 7.90
N SER A 239 -5.98 17.04 6.88
CA SER A 239 -6.65 16.12 5.96
C SER A 239 -6.45 14.64 6.33
N ALA A 240 -5.34 14.27 6.96
CA ALA A 240 -5.13 12.93 7.50
C ALA A 240 -4.28 12.93 8.78
N PRO A 241 -4.47 11.95 9.70
CA PRO A 241 -3.53 11.74 10.79
C PRO A 241 -2.14 11.42 10.23
N ILE A 242 -1.13 12.19 10.64
CA ILE A 242 0.23 12.04 10.16
C ILE A 242 1.21 11.75 11.29
N THR A 243 2.10 10.80 11.07
CA THR A 243 3.19 10.48 12.01
C THR A 243 4.33 11.50 11.89
N ALA A 244 5.12 11.65 12.95
CA ALA A 244 6.30 12.52 12.93
C ALA A 244 7.28 12.16 11.80
N TYR A 245 7.53 10.86 11.59
CA TYR A 245 8.37 10.38 10.50
C TYR A 245 7.81 10.76 9.13
N ARG A 246 6.52 10.49 8.87
CA ARG A 246 5.92 10.78 7.56
C ARG A 246 5.93 12.28 7.27
N TYR A 247 5.60 13.11 8.27
CA TYR A 247 5.61 14.56 8.12
C TYR A 247 7.00 15.08 7.77
N HIS A 248 8.01 14.64 8.51
CA HIS A 248 9.41 14.98 8.24
C HIS A 248 9.82 14.53 6.84
N SER A 249 9.43 13.33 6.43
CA SER A 249 9.73 12.76 5.12
C SER A 249 9.21 13.63 3.96
N LEU A 250 8.00 14.18 4.10
CA LEU A 250 7.35 15.07 3.11
C LEU A 250 7.90 16.49 3.12
N CYS A 251 8.20 17.03 4.31
CA CYS A 251 8.37 18.47 4.49
C CYS A 251 9.82 18.90 4.70
N ALA A 252 10.68 18.03 5.25
CA ALA A 252 12.05 18.41 5.58
C ALA A 252 12.94 18.43 4.34
N TYR A 253 13.92 19.33 4.32
CA TYR A 253 14.98 19.31 3.32
C TYR A 253 15.72 17.99 3.38
N MET A 254 15.88 17.33 2.23
CA MET A 254 16.44 15.99 2.14
C MET A 254 15.66 14.94 2.96
N GLY A 255 14.35 15.16 3.20
CA GLY A 255 13.42 14.10 3.58
C GLY A 255 13.37 12.98 2.53
N ASP A 256 12.76 11.84 2.85
CA ASP A 256 12.79 10.71 1.91
C ASP A 256 12.00 10.99 0.63
N ASP A 257 10.92 11.78 0.71
CA ASP A 257 10.09 12.21 -0.43
C ASP A 257 10.68 13.42 -1.18
N ASP A 258 11.72 14.07 -0.65
CA ASP A 258 12.36 15.25 -1.25
C ASP A 258 13.25 14.86 -2.44
N MET A 259 12.59 14.55 -3.56
CA MET A 259 13.21 14.03 -4.79
C MET A 259 13.17 15.04 -5.95
N PHE A 260 12.27 16.02 -5.89
CA PHE A 260 11.94 16.91 -6.99
C PHE A 260 12.01 18.40 -6.63
N SER A 261 12.53 18.77 -5.45
CA SER A 261 12.70 20.19 -5.09
C SER A 261 13.72 20.88 -6.00
N SER A 262 13.41 22.12 -6.39
CA SER A 262 14.21 22.91 -7.32
C SER A 262 15.53 23.42 -6.74
N ASP A 263 15.67 23.41 -5.41
CA ASP A 263 16.87 23.84 -4.68
C ASP A 263 17.83 22.70 -4.33
N LEU A 264 17.58 21.48 -4.81
CA LEU A 264 18.53 20.37 -4.70
C LEU A 264 19.68 20.57 -5.68
N THR A 265 20.91 20.40 -5.19
CA THR A 265 22.12 20.41 -6.02
C THR A 265 22.18 19.20 -6.95
N ASP A 266 22.96 19.31 -8.03
CA ASP A 266 23.16 18.19 -8.97
C ASP A 266 23.64 16.90 -8.29
N ASP A 267 24.51 17.00 -7.27
CA ASP A 267 25.00 15.85 -6.50
C ASP A 267 23.89 15.23 -5.64
N GLN A 268 23.02 16.05 -5.05
CA GLN A 268 21.85 15.56 -4.30
C GLN A 268 20.84 14.90 -5.25
N LEU A 269 20.55 15.51 -6.40
CA LEU A 269 19.69 14.94 -7.42
C LEU A 269 20.25 13.62 -7.96
N LYS A 270 21.56 13.55 -8.22
CA LYS A 270 22.23 12.31 -8.63
C LYS A 270 22.12 11.23 -7.56
N THR A 271 22.23 11.59 -6.29
CA THR A 271 22.01 10.66 -5.17
C THR A 271 20.55 10.18 -5.12
N ARG A 272 19.59 11.09 -5.34
CA ARG A 272 18.14 10.86 -5.24
C ARG A 272 17.53 10.16 -6.47
N LEU A 273 18.07 10.34 -7.66
CA LEU A 273 17.46 9.92 -8.92
C LEU A 273 18.41 9.12 -9.81
N GLY A 274 19.71 9.08 -9.50
CA GLY A 274 20.72 8.49 -10.37
C GLY A 274 20.46 7.02 -10.70
N HIS A 275 19.81 6.26 -9.81
CA HIS A 275 19.46 4.87 -10.08
C HIS A 275 18.37 4.70 -11.16
N MET A 276 17.58 5.74 -11.44
CA MET A 276 16.53 5.72 -12.46
C MET A 276 17.10 5.62 -13.87
N CYS A 277 18.37 5.98 -14.10
CA CYS A 277 19.00 5.85 -15.42
C CYS A 277 19.10 4.41 -15.92
N ASN A 278 18.93 3.42 -15.02
CA ASN A 278 18.97 2.00 -15.35
C ASN A 278 17.65 1.48 -15.96
N THR A 279 16.61 2.32 -16.04
CA THR A 279 15.30 1.96 -16.60
C THR A 279 14.82 3.09 -17.51
N PRO A 280 14.30 2.82 -18.71
CA PRO A 280 13.71 3.85 -19.55
C PRO A 280 12.69 4.68 -18.74
N CYS A 281 12.96 5.99 -18.62
CA CYS A 281 12.19 6.88 -17.77
C CYS A 281 11.82 8.14 -18.53
N GLN A 282 10.52 8.51 -18.52
CA GLN A 282 10.00 9.71 -19.18
C GLN A 282 9.27 10.59 -18.17
N PRO A 283 9.80 11.77 -17.82
CA PRO A 283 9.03 12.80 -17.13
C PRO A 283 8.08 13.50 -18.10
N ILE A 284 6.84 13.79 -17.68
CA ILE A 284 5.80 14.46 -18.46
C ILE A 284 5.12 15.54 -17.63
#